data_AF-A0A2V3VW86-F1
#
_entry.id   AF-A0A2V3VW86-F1
#
_cell.length_a   1.000
_cell.length_b   1.000
_cell.length_c   1.000
_cell.angle_alpha   90.00
_cell.angle_beta   90.00
_cell.angle_gamma   90.00
#
_symmetry.space_group_name_H-M   'P 1'
#
loop_
_entity.id
_entity.type
_entity.pdbx_description
1 polymer ?
#
loop_
_entity_poly.entity_id
_entity_poly.type
_entity_poly.pdbx_seq_one_letter_code
_entity_poly.pdbx_strand_id
1 'polypeptide(L)'
;MTTLLPCYVLLDLETTGATPTQDRITEIGLIRYENGIEVGRWNTLINPEVSISPFIQRLTGITQDMVDHAPTFAQVCETLLQWLDQAVLCAHNVRFDYGFLKNEFKRTGITFQKKLLCTVKLSRKLYPQHHSHSLNAIIDRFQLICTQRHRAMGDTEMMAAFIEVAIREFGESIVQETVKTLLKQQATPTGLDHLDIHAIPETCGVYLFHGDSALLYVGKSVSLRSRVFNHFQGDHSSAKEMRIAQEIKRVEYRITSGELGALLLESRLIKEYQPIHNRQLRRERQLCAWQVSSDPNAKPLVTLINDSDIDWRAADNVYGTFKTKRQAVEVLNKLADEYGLCDKALGLEKGAGVCFAHQLKHCKGLCAGQESAESHWLRLLTALSHYKLLAWPYAGRIGIREHNPDYDITEIHVFDQWCHLGSVKDHQELAELSASSCFDRDTYRYLLKFLNRKEVEVIVLHG
;
A
#
# COMPACT_ATOMS: atom_id res chain seq x y z
N MET A 1 47.40 10.40 4.45
CA MET A 1 46.69 9.13 4.26
C MET A 1 45.32 9.49 3.72
N THR A 2 45.01 9.08 2.50
CA THR A 2 43.65 9.15 1.97
C THR A 2 42.79 8.13 2.72
N THR A 3 41.50 8.43 2.89
CA THR A 3 40.54 7.64 3.69
C THR A 3 39.16 7.68 3.01
N LEU A 4 38.39 6.58 2.98
CA LEU A 4 37.08 6.50 2.29
C LEU A 4 36.22 7.77 2.45
N LEU A 5 36.03 8.18 3.70
CA LEU A 5 35.46 9.44 4.15
C LEU A 5 36.15 9.86 5.46
N PRO A 6 36.19 11.15 5.82
CA PRO A 6 36.77 11.60 7.09
C PRO A 6 36.10 10.97 8.31
N CYS A 7 34.78 10.79 8.28
CA CYS A 7 34.02 10.16 9.36
C CYS A 7 32.77 9.47 8.79
N TYR A 8 32.59 8.19 9.08
CA TYR A 8 31.41 7.43 8.68
C TYR A 8 31.12 6.27 9.65
N VAL A 9 29.88 5.80 9.62
CA VAL A 9 29.42 4.65 10.40
C VAL A 9 28.81 3.65 9.44
N LEU A 10 29.28 2.40 9.46
CA LEU A 10 28.55 1.28 8.89
C LEU A 10 27.50 0.83 9.90
N LEU A 11 26.26 0.67 9.47
CA LEU A 11 25.14 0.32 10.34
C LEU A 11 24.19 -0.65 9.64
N ASP A 12 23.65 -1.58 10.40
CA ASP A 12 22.58 -2.48 9.99
C ASP A 12 21.58 -2.63 11.15
N LEU A 13 20.31 -2.92 10.82
CA LEU A 13 19.22 -3.05 11.78
C LEU A 13 18.45 -4.35 11.57
N GLU A 14 18.09 -5.00 12.69
CA GLU A 14 17.01 -5.98 12.71
C GLU A 14 15.72 -5.33 13.20
N THR A 15 14.58 -5.78 12.67
CA THR A 15 13.28 -5.10 12.87
C THR A 15 12.11 -6.07 13.02
N THR A 16 11.00 -5.62 13.59
CA THR A 16 9.78 -6.42 13.76
C THR A 16 8.99 -6.63 12.47
N GLY A 17 9.42 -6.02 11.36
CA GLY A 17 8.75 -6.04 10.06
C GLY A 17 9.36 -5.01 9.11
N ALA A 18 8.73 -4.77 7.95
CA ALA A 18 9.33 -3.98 6.88
C ALA A 18 8.84 -2.52 6.80
N THR A 19 7.96 -2.08 7.70
CA THR A 19 7.26 -0.78 7.61
C THR A 19 7.69 0.15 8.74
N PRO A 20 8.62 1.10 8.53
CA PRO A 20 9.17 1.96 9.60
C PRO A 20 8.16 2.78 10.42
N THR A 21 6.97 3.06 9.88
CA THR A 21 5.92 3.79 10.59
C THR A 21 5.11 2.92 11.56
N GLN A 22 5.14 1.61 11.37
CA GLN A 22 4.36 0.63 12.13
C GLN A 22 5.26 -0.29 12.95
N ASP A 23 6.29 -0.83 12.32
CA ASP A 23 7.27 -1.75 12.90
C ASP A 23 8.35 -1.02 13.71
N ARG A 24 9.10 -1.78 14.51
CA ARG A 24 10.07 -1.29 15.49
C ARG A 24 11.43 -1.96 15.30
N ILE A 25 12.49 -1.32 15.80
CA ILE A 25 13.87 -1.87 15.80
C ILE A 25 14.03 -2.91 16.91
N THR A 26 14.71 -4.03 16.62
CA THR A 26 15.01 -5.11 17.58
C THR A 26 16.50 -5.35 17.81
N GLU A 27 17.37 -4.93 16.88
CA GLU A 27 18.83 -4.94 17.07
C GLU A 27 19.46 -3.79 16.28
N ILE A 28 20.54 -3.22 16.82
CA ILE A 28 21.38 -2.23 16.14
C ILE A 28 22.82 -2.74 16.18
N GLY A 29 23.43 -2.92 15.01
CA GLY A 29 24.85 -3.19 14.85
C GLY A 29 25.52 -2.04 14.10
N LEU A 30 26.63 -1.52 14.62
CA LEU A 30 27.38 -0.47 13.95
C LEU A 30 28.89 -0.54 14.18
N ILE A 31 29.65 -0.05 13.18
CA ILE A 31 31.09 0.12 13.22
C ILE A 31 31.42 1.55 12.80
N ARG A 32 32.13 2.31 13.64
CA ARG A 32 32.52 3.69 13.38
C ARG A 32 33.95 3.76 12.86
N TYR A 33 34.14 4.56 11.82
CA TYR A 33 35.43 4.86 11.23
C TYR A 33 35.72 6.36 11.24
N GLU A 34 36.93 6.73 11.62
CA GLU A 34 37.45 8.10 11.54
C GLU A 34 38.79 8.09 10.85
N ASN A 35 38.93 8.90 9.80
CA ASN A 35 40.12 8.96 8.97
C ASN A 35 40.61 7.56 8.54
N GLY A 36 39.67 6.71 8.12
CA GLY A 36 39.95 5.36 7.61
C GLY A 36 40.33 4.33 8.68
N ILE A 37 40.32 4.70 9.96
CA ILE A 37 40.63 3.82 11.09
C ILE A 37 39.32 3.44 11.78
N GLU A 38 39.13 2.16 12.06
CA GLU A 38 38.03 1.70 12.91
C GLU A 38 38.26 2.20 14.34
N VAL A 39 37.38 3.06 14.85
CA VAL A 39 37.50 3.63 16.20
C VAL A 39 36.65 2.91 17.24
N GLY A 40 35.72 2.07 16.79
CA GLY A 40 34.94 1.22 17.69
C GLY A 40 33.73 0.56 17.03
N ARG A 41 33.19 -0.42 17.75
CA ARG A 41 31.97 -1.16 17.39
C ARG A 41 30.95 -1.04 18.51
N TRP A 42 29.68 -1.02 18.14
CA TRP A 42 28.58 -1.06 19.09
C TRP A 42 27.48 -1.98 18.57
N ASN A 43 27.04 -2.92 19.40
CA ASN A 43 25.92 -3.81 19.11
C ASN A 43 24.99 -3.84 20.31
N THR A 44 23.68 -3.75 20.09
CA THR A 44 22.70 -3.86 21.16
C THR A 44 21.38 -4.41 20.64
N LEU A 45 20.80 -5.34 21.39
CA LEU A 45 19.38 -5.69 21.23
C LEU A 45 18.53 -4.52 21.73
N ILE A 46 17.35 -4.37 21.14
CA ILE A 46 16.39 -3.33 21.50
C ILE A 46 15.07 -3.98 21.87
N ASN A 47 14.49 -3.58 22.99
CA ASN A 47 13.11 -3.89 23.32
C ASN A 47 12.20 -3.03 22.41
N PRO A 48 11.47 -3.63 21.46
CA PRO A 48 10.62 -2.89 20.53
C PRO A 48 9.29 -2.45 21.17
N GLU A 49 9.01 -2.85 22.41
CA GLU A 49 7.75 -2.62 23.15
C GLU A 49 6.51 -3.16 22.43
N VAL A 50 6.71 -4.12 21.51
CA VAL A 50 5.67 -4.83 20.76
C VAL A 50 6.06 -6.30 20.59
N SER A 51 5.09 -7.15 20.31
CA SER A 51 5.34 -8.58 20.06
C SER A 51 6.01 -8.81 18.70
N ILE A 52 7.06 -9.63 18.66
CA ILE A 52 7.73 -10.09 17.44
C ILE A 52 7.01 -11.33 16.90
N SER A 53 6.56 -11.27 15.64
CA SER A 53 5.87 -12.41 15.03
C SER A 53 6.78 -13.66 14.91
N PRO A 54 6.24 -14.89 14.98
CA PRO A 54 7.04 -16.11 14.83
C PRO A 54 7.81 -16.20 13.51
N PHE A 55 7.33 -15.54 12.45
CA PHE A 55 8.03 -15.46 11.18
C PHE A 55 9.34 -14.66 11.29
N ILE A 56 9.29 -13.49 11.93
CA ILE A 56 10.46 -12.63 12.11
C ILE A 56 11.47 -13.26 13.08
N GLN A 57 11.00 -13.91 14.13
CA GLN A 57 11.89 -14.63 15.05
C GLN A 57 12.69 -15.75 14.33
N ARG A 58 12.06 -16.46 13.38
CA ARG A 58 12.75 -17.46 12.56
C ARG A 58 13.72 -16.85 11.54
N LEU A 59 13.42 -15.66 11.05
CA LEU A 59 14.22 -14.98 10.04
C LEU A 59 15.52 -14.40 10.63
N THR A 60 15.41 -13.74 11.78
CA THR A 60 16.50 -12.99 12.43
C THR A 60 17.18 -13.77 13.55
N GLY A 61 16.53 -14.83 14.05
CA GLY A 61 16.97 -15.56 15.25
C GLY A 61 16.76 -14.79 16.56
N ILE A 62 16.19 -13.58 16.52
CA ILE A 62 15.88 -12.78 17.71
C ILE A 62 14.52 -13.23 18.27
N THR A 63 14.53 -13.81 19.46
CA THR A 63 13.30 -14.25 20.13
C THR A 63 12.67 -13.12 20.95
N GLN A 64 11.39 -13.27 21.30
CA GLN A 64 10.73 -12.31 22.20
C GLN A 64 11.46 -12.19 23.54
N ASP A 65 11.87 -13.33 24.12
CA ASP A 65 12.58 -13.41 25.40
C ASP A 65 13.90 -12.62 25.40
N MET A 66 14.63 -12.63 24.27
CA MET A 66 15.87 -11.87 24.10
C MET A 66 15.66 -10.36 24.18
N VAL A 67 14.56 -9.85 23.64
CA VAL A 67 14.28 -8.40 23.57
C VAL A 67 13.51 -7.89 24.77
N ASP A 68 12.76 -8.74 25.48
CA ASP A 68 11.97 -8.34 26.66
C ASP A 68 12.86 -7.74 27.76
N HIS A 69 14.10 -8.23 27.86
CA HIS A 69 15.11 -7.76 28.82
C HIS A 69 16.12 -6.76 28.25
N ALA A 70 16.02 -6.44 26.96
CA ALA A 70 16.89 -5.49 26.29
C ALA A 70 16.49 -4.03 26.61
N PRO A 71 17.40 -3.04 26.46
CA PRO A 71 17.02 -1.65 26.59
C PRO A 71 16.05 -1.22 25.48
N THR A 72 15.12 -0.33 25.80
CA THR A 72 14.25 0.32 24.80
C THR A 72 15.04 1.30 23.93
N PHE A 73 14.52 1.65 22.75
CA PHE A 73 15.15 2.66 21.90
C PHE A 73 15.36 3.99 22.65
N ALA A 74 14.39 4.42 23.46
CA ALA A 74 14.47 5.65 24.25
C ALA A 74 15.64 5.65 25.25
N GLN A 75 16.04 4.48 25.77
CA GLN A 75 17.17 4.36 26.69
C GLN A 75 18.53 4.42 25.99
N VAL A 76 18.60 4.10 24.70
CA VAL A 76 19.87 4.07 23.94
C VAL A 76 20.02 5.21 22.95
N CYS A 77 18.98 6.02 22.74
CA CYS A 77 18.96 7.01 21.65
C CYS A 77 20.07 8.06 21.77
N GLU A 78 20.40 8.52 22.99
CA GLU A 78 21.49 9.46 23.23
C GLU A 78 22.86 8.85 22.92
N THR A 79 23.10 7.62 23.37
CA THR A 79 24.32 6.85 23.06
C THR A 79 24.46 6.63 21.56
N LEU A 80 23.36 6.29 20.87
CA LEU A 80 23.37 6.13 19.41
C LEU A 80 23.68 7.45 18.69
N LEU A 81 23.16 8.59 19.17
CA LEU A 81 23.51 9.89 18.60
C LEU A 81 25.01 10.20 18.72
N GLN A 82 25.64 9.83 19.83
CA GLN A 82 27.09 9.98 20.01
C GLN A 82 27.86 9.14 18.98
N TRP A 83 27.47 7.88 18.77
CA TRP A 83 28.08 7.03 17.74
C TRP A 83 27.92 7.59 16.33
N LEU A 84 26.78 8.22 16.05
CA LEU A 84 26.46 8.79 14.74
C LEU A 84 26.97 10.23 14.56
N ASP A 85 27.60 10.84 15.56
CA ASP A 85 27.92 12.26 15.52
C ASP A 85 28.88 12.57 14.36
N GLN A 86 28.53 13.62 13.61
CA GLN A 86 29.18 14.09 12.36
C GLN A 86 29.44 13.04 11.26
N ALA A 87 29.03 11.79 11.47
CA ALA A 87 29.28 10.70 10.55
C ALA A 87 28.32 10.71 9.35
N VAL A 88 28.83 10.28 8.21
CA VAL A 88 27.99 9.77 7.12
C VAL A 88 27.45 8.39 7.55
N LEU A 89 26.12 8.21 7.47
CA LEU A 89 25.49 6.93 7.76
C LEU A 89 25.58 6.03 6.53
N CYS A 90 26.30 4.93 6.64
CA CYS A 90 26.55 3.97 5.58
C CYS A 90 25.82 2.66 5.89
N ALA A 91 25.01 2.15 4.96
CA ALA A 91 24.34 0.86 5.14
C ALA A 91 24.01 0.19 3.79
N HIS A 92 23.67 -1.09 3.84
CA HIS A 92 23.32 -1.87 2.66
C HIS A 92 21.83 -1.72 2.39
N ASN A 93 21.49 -0.91 1.39
CA ASN A 93 20.14 -0.36 1.22
C ASN A 93 19.73 0.66 2.31
N VAL A 94 20.66 1.58 2.64
CA VAL A 94 20.59 2.59 3.71
C VAL A 94 19.27 3.34 3.96
N ARG A 95 18.36 3.39 2.99
CA ARG A 95 17.05 4.04 3.18
C ARG A 95 16.15 3.24 4.11
N PHE A 96 16.28 1.92 4.11
CA PHE A 96 15.58 1.05 5.04
C PHE A 96 15.97 1.40 6.47
N ASP A 97 17.26 1.30 6.80
CA ASP A 97 17.79 1.56 8.13
C ASP A 97 17.53 2.98 8.58
N TYR A 98 17.80 3.95 7.70
CA TYR A 98 17.55 5.36 7.98
C TYR A 98 16.06 5.66 8.24
N GLY A 99 15.15 4.97 7.53
CA GLY A 99 13.71 5.11 7.74
C GLY A 99 13.27 4.67 9.13
N PHE A 100 13.81 3.55 9.63
CA PHE A 100 13.57 3.08 10.99
C PHE A 100 14.16 4.03 12.04
N LEU A 101 15.43 4.42 11.89
CA LEU A 101 16.07 5.37 12.80
C LEU A 101 15.30 6.69 12.87
N LYS A 102 14.90 7.25 11.72
CA LYS A 102 14.15 8.51 11.67
C LYS A 102 12.82 8.42 12.41
N ASN A 103 12.11 7.29 12.31
CA ASN A 103 10.85 7.10 13.01
C ASN A 103 11.05 6.88 14.52
N GLU A 104 12.04 6.10 14.93
CA GLU A 104 12.34 5.90 16.36
C GLU A 104 12.82 7.19 17.04
N PHE A 105 13.70 7.96 16.39
CA PHE A 105 14.08 9.28 16.89
C PHE A 105 12.88 10.24 16.94
N LYS A 106 11.99 10.21 15.95
CA LYS A 106 10.76 11.00 15.99
C LYS A 106 9.87 10.65 17.20
N ARG A 107 9.78 9.37 17.58
CA ARG A 107 9.03 8.92 18.77
C ARG A 107 9.62 9.46 20.08
N THR A 108 10.93 9.68 20.12
CA THR A 108 11.63 10.28 21.27
C THR A 108 11.69 11.81 21.22
N GLY A 109 11.02 12.44 20.24
CA GLY A 109 10.98 13.90 20.09
C GLY A 109 12.22 14.50 19.40
N ILE A 110 13.10 13.66 18.84
CA ILE A 110 14.35 14.08 18.21
C ILE A 110 14.17 14.14 16.68
N THR A 111 14.52 15.29 16.08
CA THR A 111 14.59 15.41 14.62
C THR A 111 15.91 14.82 14.13
N PHE A 112 15.84 13.67 13.46
CA PHE A 112 17.03 12.98 12.96
C PHE A 112 17.28 13.24 11.47
N GLN A 113 18.49 13.73 11.16
CA GLN A 113 18.97 13.96 9.80
C GLN A 113 20.45 13.59 9.67
N LYS A 114 20.81 12.86 8.61
CA LYS A 114 22.20 12.48 8.30
C LYS A 114 22.43 12.44 6.78
N LYS A 115 23.69 12.62 6.38
CA LYS A 115 24.15 12.24 5.03
C LYS A 115 24.21 10.73 4.95
N LEU A 116 23.80 10.15 3.82
CA LEU A 116 23.70 8.70 3.66
C LEU A 116 24.73 8.19 2.67
N LEU A 117 25.13 6.93 2.75
CA LEU A 117 25.88 6.23 1.72
C LEU A 117 25.32 4.81 1.59
N CYS A 118 24.91 4.45 0.38
CA CYS A 118 24.35 3.12 0.12
C CYS A 118 25.42 2.21 -0.50
N THR A 119 25.80 1.14 0.19
CA THR A 119 26.81 0.21 -0.31
C THR A 119 26.35 -0.58 -1.55
N VAL A 120 25.02 -0.73 -1.74
CA VAL A 120 24.44 -1.25 -3.01
C VAL A 120 24.79 -0.33 -4.19
N LYS A 121 24.62 1.00 -4.01
CA LYS A 121 24.94 1.98 -5.06
C LYS A 121 26.45 2.03 -5.34
N LEU A 122 27.26 1.91 -4.29
CA LEU A 122 28.71 1.80 -4.41
C LEU A 122 29.09 0.55 -5.22
N SER A 123 28.53 -0.61 -4.86
CA SER A 123 28.76 -1.87 -5.56
C SER A 123 28.33 -1.79 -7.03
N ARG A 124 27.16 -1.21 -7.35
CA ARG A 124 26.70 -1.03 -8.74
C ARG A 124 27.65 -0.18 -9.59
N LYS A 125 28.21 0.88 -9.01
CA LYS A 125 29.14 1.76 -9.73
C LYS A 125 30.51 1.11 -9.96
N LEU A 126 31.02 0.39 -8.98
CA LEU A 126 32.33 -0.26 -9.07
C LEU A 126 32.28 -1.56 -9.88
N TYR A 127 31.14 -2.26 -9.83
CA TYR A 127 30.98 -3.60 -10.41
C TYR A 127 29.79 -3.67 -11.39
N PRO A 128 29.70 -2.80 -12.41
CA PRO A 128 28.53 -2.71 -13.30
C PRO A 128 28.28 -3.99 -14.12
N GLN A 129 29.28 -4.85 -14.26
CA GLN A 129 29.18 -6.13 -14.96
C GLN A 129 28.35 -7.19 -14.21
N HIS A 130 28.04 -6.98 -12.93
CA HIS A 130 27.28 -7.93 -12.14
C HIS A 130 25.81 -7.53 -12.05
N HIS A 131 24.92 -8.50 -12.24
CA HIS A 131 23.47 -8.26 -12.20
C HIS A 131 22.92 -8.03 -10.77
N SER A 132 23.43 -8.78 -9.78
CA SER A 132 22.97 -8.69 -8.39
C SER A 132 23.97 -7.95 -7.51
N HIS A 133 23.47 -7.11 -6.59
CA HIS A 133 24.27 -6.38 -5.62
C HIS A 133 23.67 -6.47 -4.21
N SER A 134 22.88 -7.52 -3.94
CA SER A 134 22.49 -7.83 -2.57
C SER A 134 23.72 -8.21 -1.75
N LEU A 135 23.62 -8.06 -0.43
CA LEU A 135 24.72 -8.40 0.47
C LEU A 135 25.11 -9.87 0.29
N ASN A 136 24.12 -10.75 0.11
CA ASN A 136 24.33 -12.16 -0.22
C ASN A 136 25.14 -12.35 -1.51
N ALA A 137 24.78 -11.67 -2.59
CA ALA A 137 25.51 -11.78 -3.85
C ALA A 137 26.93 -11.21 -3.77
N ILE A 138 27.17 -10.22 -2.92
CA ILE A 138 28.51 -9.66 -2.66
C ILE A 138 29.34 -10.66 -1.85
N ILE A 139 28.78 -11.23 -0.78
CA ILE A 139 29.41 -12.26 0.04
C ILE A 139 29.81 -13.45 -0.84
N ASP A 140 28.88 -13.96 -1.65
CA ASP A 140 29.12 -15.12 -2.51
C ASP A 140 30.15 -14.79 -3.61
N ARG A 141 30.12 -13.58 -4.18
CA ARG A 141 31.07 -13.18 -5.23
C ARG A 141 32.50 -13.12 -4.73
N PHE A 142 32.72 -12.51 -3.57
CA PHE A 142 34.05 -12.30 -3.02
C PHE A 142 34.46 -13.36 -2.01
N GLN A 143 33.64 -14.40 -1.83
CA GLN A 143 33.86 -15.49 -0.88
C GLN A 143 34.14 -14.95 0.55
N LEU A 144 33.36 -13.96 0.96
CA LEU A 144 33.50 -13.34 2.28
C LEU A 144 33.07 -14.33 3.37
N ILE A 145 33.87 -14.45 4.41
CA ILE A 145 33.59 -15.36 5.54
C ILE A 145 32.68 -14.63 6.53
N CYS A 146 31.44 -15.10 6.67
CA CYS A 146 30.49 -14.60 7.66
C CYS A 146 30.27 -15.65 8.76
N THR A 147 30.51 -15.29 10.02
CA THR A 147 30.32 -16.20 11.17
C THR A 147 28.92 -16.13 11.76
N GLN A 148 28.16 -15.05 11.55
CA GLN A 148 26.79 -14.85 12.04
C GLN A 148 25.93 -14.04 11.06
N ARG A 149 25.39 -14.70 10.03
CA ARG A 149 24.50 -14.06 9.04
C ARG A 149 23.12 -13.77 9.66
N HIS A 150 22.48 -12.67 9.26
CA HIS A 150 21.16 -12.23 9.79
C HIS A 150 21.20 -11.81 11.26
N ARG A 151 22.33 -11.23 11.66
CA ARG A 151 22.50 -10.44 12.88
C ARG A 151 23.09 -9.11 12.45
N ALA A 152 22.64 -8.03 13.07
CA ALA A 152 22.99 -6.68 12.63
C ALA A 152 24.52 -6.44 12.53
N MET A 153 25.28 -6.89 13.53
CA MET A 153 26.74 -6.77 13.50
C MET A 153 27.39 -7.62 12.39
N GLY A 154 26.90 -8.84 12.16
CA GLY A 154 27.45 -9.73 11.14
C GLY A 154 27.30 -9.15 9.73
N ASP A 155 26.14 -8.56 9.43
CA ASP A 155 25.90 -7.91 8.13
C ASP A 155 26.69 -6.59 8.01
N THR A 156 26.90 -5.87 9.11
CA THR A 156 27.78 -4.70 9.18
C THR A 156 29.25 -5.05 8.86
N GLU A 157 29.75 -6.16 9.40
CA GLU A 157 31.09 -6.68 9.11
C GLU A 157 31.25 -7.07 7.63
N MET A 158 30.21 -7.65 7.03
CA MET A 158 30.24 -8.00 5.60
C MET A 158 30.30 -6.74 4.71
N MET A 159 29.66 -5.64 5.12
CA MET A 159 29.83 -4.36 4.44
C MET A 159 31.26 -3.81 4.56
N ALA A 160 31.88 -3.93 5.73
CA ALA A 160 33.27 -3.50 5.92
C ALA A 160 34.21 -4.30 5.02
N ALA A 161 34.09 -5.63 5.03
CA ALA A 161 34.87 -6.52 4.19
C ALA A 161 34.68 -6.24 2.68
N PHE A 162 33.45 -5.92 2.26
CA PHE A 162 33.18 -5.50 0.89
C PHE A 162 33.93 -4.22 0.51
N ILE A 163 33.93 -3.20 1.37
CA ILE A 163 34.65 -1.94 1.12
C ILE A 163 36.16 -2.19 1.01
N GLU A 164 36.72 -3.04 1.87
CA GLU A 164 38.14 -3.42 1.81
C GLU A 164 38.49 -4.14 0.50
N VAL A 165 37.64 -5.08 0.05
CA VAL A 165 37.81 -5.73 -1.26
C VAL A 165 37.79 -4.71 -2.38
N ALA A 166 36.81 -3.80 -2.38
CA ALA A 166 36.69 -2.77 -3.39
C ALA A 166 37.93 -1.85 -3.44
N ILE A 167 38.47 -1.46 -2.28
CA ILE A 167 39.69 -0.66 -2.19
C ILE A 167 40.90 -1.43 -2.73
N ARG A 168 41.01 -2.73 -2.42
CA ARG A 168 42.09 -3.58 -2.91
C ARG A 168 42.05 -3.79 -4.43
N GLU A 169 40.86 -3.90 -5.02
CA GLU A 169 40.71 -4.15 -6.46
C GLU A 169 40.81 -2.87 -7.32
N PHE A 170 40.20 -1.76 -6.88
CA PHE A 170 40.13 -0.52 -7.66
C PHE A 170 41.12 0.55 -7.21
N GLY A 171 41.77 0.35 -6.07
CA GLY A 171 42.56 1.39 -5.42
C GLY A 171 41.70 2.40 -4.69
N GLU A 172 42.25 2.94 -3.62
CA GLU A 172 41.52 3.81 -2.70
C GLU A 172 40.96 5.09 -3.37
N SER A 173 41.73 5.73 -4.25
CA SER A 173 41.32 7.00 -4.88
C SER A 173 40.07 6.84 -5.76
N ILE A 174 39.92 5.70 -6.46
CA ILE A 174 38.75 5.42 -7.31
C ILE A 174 37.51 5.21 -6.45
N VAL A 175 37.64 4.43 -5.38
CA VAL A 175 36.53 4.17 -4.45
C VAL A 175 36.08 5.47 -3.78
N GLN A 176 37.02 6.31 -3.34
CA GLN A 176 36.72 7.62 -2.75
C GLN A 176 35.99 8.55 -3.72
N GLU A 177 36.46 8.67 -4.96
CA GLU A 177 35.81 9.54 -5.94
C GLU A 177 34.40 9.04 -6.29
N THR A 178 34.23 7.72 -6.33
CA THR A 178 32.91 7.08 -6.49
C THR A 178 31.99 7.42 -5.32
N VAL A 179 32.47 7.32 -4.08
CA VAL A 179 31.72 7.70 -2.88
C VAL A 179 31.37 9.19 -2.88
N LYS A 180 32.31 10.08 -3.18
CA LYS A 180 32.05 11.53 -3.31
C LYS A 180 30.98 11.81 -4.36
N THR A 181 31.05 11.13 -5.50
CA THR A 181 30.06 11.24 -6.57
C THR A 181 28.69 10.77 -6.08
N LEU A 182 28.62 9.64 -5.37
CA LEU A 182 27.37 9.11 -4.82
C LEU A 182 26.77 10.03 -3.75
N LEU A 183 27.59 10.66 -2.92
CA LEU A 183 27.14 11.65 -1.93
C LEU A 183 26.59 12.92 -2.60
N LYS A 184 27.19 13.36 -3.72
CA LYS A 184 26.65 14.45 -4.55
C LYS A 184 25.36 14.04 -5.27
N GLN A 185 25.30 12.81 -5.77
CA GLN A 185 24.17 12.24 -6.50
C GLN A 185 23.03 11.75 -5.60
N GLN A 186 23.13 11.75 -4.28
CA GLN A 186 21.97 11.43 -3.43
C GLN A 186 20.88 12.53 -3.45
N ALA A 187 21.12 13.60 -4.20
CA ALA A 187 20.08 14.48 -4.74
C ALA A 187 19.28 13.89 -5.94
N THR A 188 19.60 12.65 -6.36
CA THR A 188 19.41 11.97 -7.67
C THR A 188 19.17 10.44 -7.71
N PRO A 189 17.99 9.81 -7.94
CA PRO A 189 17.92 8.33 -8.08
C PRO A 189 18.31 7.83 -9.48
N THR A 190 18.70 6.55 -9.57
CA THR A 190 19.09 5.83 -10.81
C THR A 190 18.05 4.80 -11.23
N GLY A 191 17.91 4.58 -12.54
CA GLY A 191 16.70 4.09 -13.23
C GLY A 191 16.05 5.16 -14.13
N LEU A 192 16.68 6.34 -14.18
CA LEU A 192 16.16 7.60 -14.71
C LEU A 192 17.00 8.19 -15.84
N ASP A 193 17.98 7.45 -16.35
CA ASP A 193 18.93 8.01 -17.32
C ASP A 193 18.24 8.50 -18.62
N HIS A 194 16.97 8.12 -18.83
CA HIS A 194 16.11 8.62 -19.91
C HIS A 194 14.78 9.25 -19.43
N LEU A 195 14.52 9.27 -18.12
CA LEU A 195 13.26 9.74 -17.54
C LEU A 195 13.55 10.93 -16.63
N ASP A 196 13.22 12.13 -17.11
CA ASP A 196 13.26 13.33 -16.28
C ASP A 196 12.12 13.29 -15.25
N ILE A 197 12.38 12.66 -14.10
CA ILE A 197 11.43 12.66 -12.97
C ILE A 197 11.17 14.07 -12.47
N HIS A 198 12.13 14.99 -12.60
CA HIS A 198 11.92 16.37 -12.14
C HIS A 198 10.90 17.10 -13.01
N ALA A 199 10.70 16.67 -14.26
CA ALA A 199 9.59 17.11 -15.11
C ALA A 199 8.22 16.58 -14.65
N ILE A 200 8.15 15.61 -13.74
CA ILE A 200 6.88 15.15 -13.17
C ILE A 200 6.44 16.14 -12.09
N PRO A 201 5.19 16.64 -12.15
CA PRO A 201 4.68 17.63 -11.22
C PRO A 201 4.46 17.04 -9.81
N GLU A 202 4.59 17.86 -8.76
CA GLU A 202 4.32 17.47 -7.36
C GLU A 202 2.86 17.71 -7.01
N THR A 203 1.96 17.03 -7.71
CA THR A 203 0.52 17.33 -7.63
C THR A 203 -0.33 16.06 -7.73
N CYS A 204 -1.64 16.20 -7.52
CA CYS A 204 -2.60 15.14 -7.73
C CYS A 204 -2.70 14.73 -9.22
N GLY A 205 -2.83 13.43 -9.47
CA GLY A 205 -3.09 12.91 -10.79
C GLY A 205 -2.90 11.41 -10.94
N VAL A 206 -2.82 10.97 -12.19
CA VAL A 206 -2.63 9.56 -12.58
C VAL A 206 -1.34 9.41 -13.38
N TYR A 207 -0.56 8.37 -13.09
CA TYR A 207 0.64 7.99 -13.82
C TYR A 207 0.46 6.63 -14.51
N LEU A 208 1.09 6.49 -15.67
CA LEU A 208 1.02 5.33 -16.55
C LEU A 208 2.44 4.86 -16.86
N PHE A 209 2.70 3.59 -16.57
CA PHE A 209 3.97 2.94 -16.82
C PHE A 209 3.88 2.09 -18.07
N HIS A 210 4.68 2.46 -19.07
CA HIS A 210 4.75 1.79 -20.36
C HIS A 210 6.05 0.98 -20.45
N GLY A 211 5.93 -0.26 -20.93
CA GLY A 211 7.05 -1.12 -21.31
C GLY A 211 7.30 -1.05 -22.82
N ASP A 212 8.01 -2.04 -23.37
CA ASP A 212 8.38 -2.06 -24.78
C ASP A 212 7.17 -2.18 -25.73
N SER A 213 6.16 -2.97 -25.36
CA SER A 213 5.04 -3.32 -26.26
C SER A 213 3.65 -3.13 -25.66
N ALA A 214 3.57 -2.76 -24.37
CA ALA A 214 2.30 -2.69 -23.67
C ALA A 214 2.32 -1.72 -22.48
N LEU A 215 1.13 -1.26 -22.10
CA LEU A 215 0.91 -0.56 -20.85
C LEU A 215 1.01 -1.57 -19.68
N LEU A 216 1.99 -1.34 -18.80
CA LEU A 216 2.31 -2.23 -17.70
C LEU A 216 1.41 -1.94 -16.50
N TYR A 217 1.29 -0.67 -16.13
CA TYR A 217 0.62 -0.27 -14.91
C TYR A 217 0.02 1.13 -14.98
N VAL A 218 -1.09 1.34 -14.30
CA VAL A 218 -1.73 2.64 -14.07
C VAL A 218 -1.90 2.82 -12.57
N GLY A 219 -1.53 3.98 -12.03
CA GLY A 219 -1.75 4.30 -10.63
C GLY A 219 -2.07 5.78 -10.41
N LYS A 220 -2.72 6.09 -9.29
CA LYS A 220 -2.99 7.47 -8.84
C LYS A 220 -2.04 7.92 -7.72
N SER A 221 -1.98 9.23 -7.52
CA SER A 221 -1.39 9.83 -6.32
C SER A 221 -1.93 11.23 -6.09
N VAL A 222 -1.95 11.69 -4.83
CA VAL A 222 -2.07 13.12 -4.49
C VAL A 222 -0.76 13.89 -4.69
N SER A 223 0.34 13.17 -4.90
CA SER A 223 1.68 13.71 -5.19
C SER A 223 2.35 12.79 -6.22
N LEU A 224 2.26 13.17 -7.50
CA LEU A 224 2.68 12.37 -8.65
C LEU A 224 4.18 12.09 -8.60
N ARG A 225 5.01 13.14 -8.50
CA ARG A 225 6.47 13.01 -8.49
C ARG A 225 6.94 12.08 -7.37
N SER A 226 6.58 12.34 -6.11
CA SER A 226 7.02 11.47 -5.00
C SER A 226 6.56 10.02 -5.17
N ARG A 227 5.35 9.79 -5.67
CA ARG A 227 4.84 8.43 -5.89
C ARG A 227 5.58 7.72 -6.99
N VAL A 228 5.76 8.35 -8.15
CA VAL A 228 6.51 7.79 -9.28
C VAL A 228 7.96 7.52 -8.86
N PHE A 229 8.59 8.49 -8.19
CA PHE A 229 9.93 8.36 -7.63
C PHE A 229 10.05 7.13 -6.73
N ASN A 230 9.10 6.88 -5.83
CA ASN A 230 9.10 5.69 -4.98
C ASN A 230 9.07 4.36 -5.77
N HIS A 231 8.44 4.31 -6.95
CA HIS A 231 8.50 3.13 -7.82
C HIS A 231 9.90 2.87 -8.37
N PHE A 232 10.71 3.90 -8.59
CA PHE A 232 12.08 3.77 -9.12
C PHE A 232 13.17 3.76 -8.05
N GLN A 233 12.82 4.13 -6.82
CA GLN A 233 13.77 4.27 -5.73
C GLN A 233 14.19 2.94 -5.06
N GLY A 234 13.73 1.80 -5.58
CA GLY A 234 14.18 0.47 -5.17
C GLY A 234 13.58 -0.05 -3.87
N ASP A 235 12.63 0.67 -3.25
CA ASP A 235 11.85 0.23 -2.07
C ASP A 235 10.75 -0.77 -2.45
N HIS A 236 11.11 -1.86 -3.13
CA HIS A 236 10.13 -2.87 -3.52
C HIS A 236 9.77 -3.76 -2.35
N SER A 237 8.82 -3.29 -1.54
CA SER A 237 8.10 -4.10 -0.55
C SER A 237 7.36 -5.31 -1.18
N SER A 238 7.29 -5.39 -2.51
CA SER A 238 6.66 -6.47 -3.27
C SER A 238 7.48 -6.84 -4.52
N ALA A 239 7.71 -8.14 -4.73
CA ALA A 239 8.29 -8.70 -5.97
C ALA A 239 7.50 -8.33 -7.25
N LYS A 240 6.27 -7.84 -7.10
CA LYS A 240 5.48 -7.29 -8.20
C LYS A 240 5.98 -5.91 -8.63
N GLU A 241 6.28 -5.03 -7.68
CA GLU A 241 6.74 -3.66 -7.95
C GLU A 241 8.15 -3.66 -8.54
N MET A 242 8.99 -4.60 -8.12
CA MET A 242 10.34 -4.79 -8.70
C MET A 242 10.30 -5.18 -10.18
N ARG A 243 9.41 -6.12 -10.55
CA ARG A 243 9.23 -6.52 -11.96
C ARG A 243 8.70 -5.37 -12.81
N ILE A 244 7.71 -4.64 -12.29
CA ILE A 244 7.19 -3.46 -12.98
C ILE A 244 8.33 -2.48 -13.23
N ALA A 245 9.07 -2.08 -12.19
CA ALA A 245 10.14 -1.08 -12.29
C ALA A 245 11.27 -1.46 -13.27
N GLN A 246 11.58 -2.74 -13.42
CA GLN A 246 12.57 -3.23 -14.38
C GLN A 246 12.09 -3.18 -15.84
N GLU A 247 10.80 -3.27 -16.08
CA GLU A 247 10.20 -3.27 -17.41
C GLU A 247 9.82 -1.86 -17.91
N ILE A 248 9.84 -0.84 -17.04
CA ILE A 248 9.43 0.52 -17.43
C ILE A 248 10.44 1.13 -18.40
N LYS A 249 9.92 1.62 -19.52
CA LYS A 249 10.65 2.43 -20.51
C LYS A 249 10.19 3.88 -20.56
N ARG A 250 8.90 4.12 -20.30
CA ARG A 250 8.30 5.44 -20.37
C ARG A 250 7.26 5.62 -19.27
N VAL A 251 7.26 6.80 -18.69
CA VAL A 251 6.23 7.26 -17.74
C VAL A 251 5.43 8.35 -18.41
N GLU A 252 4.12 8.15 -18.51
CA GLU A 252 3.15 9.18 -18.85
C GLU A 252 2.43 9.60 -17.56
N TYR A 253 1.99 10.85 -17.47
CA TYR A 253 1.18 11.31 -16.36
C TYR A 253 0.08 12.26 -16.84
N ARG A 254 -0.99 12.36 -16.04
CA ARG A 254 -2.11 13.27 -16.26
C ARG A 254 -2.45 13.92 -14.93
N ILE A 255 -2.33 15.25 -14.87
CA ILE A 255 -2.70 16.05 -13.69
C ILE A 255 -4.23 16.05 -13.58
N THR A 256 -4.74 16.00 -12.35
CA THR A 256 -6.17 16.15 -12.06
C THR A 256 -6.41 17.33 -11.12
N SER A 257 -7.64 17.83 -11.12
CA SER A 257 -8.10 18.88 -10.21
C SER A 257 -8.11 18.46 -8.72
N GLY A 258 -8.22 17.16 -8.43
CA GLY A 258 -8.11 16.64 -7.07
C GLY A 258 -8.06 15.11 -6.98
N GLU A 259 -8.27 14.59 -5.75
CA GLU A 259 -8.16 13.17 -5.42
C GLU A 259 -9.30 12.36 -6.04
N LEU A 260 -10.53 12.89 -6.08
CA LEU A 260 -11.67 12.23 -6.68
C LEU A 260 -11.45 12.05 -8.19
N GLY A 261 -11.02 13.11 -8.87
CA GLY A 261 -10.65 13.06 -10.28
C GLY A 261 -9.57 12.02 -10.57
N ALA A 262 -8.54 11.93 -9.72
CA ALA A 262 -7.49 10.92 -9.85
C ALA A 262 -8.01 9.48 -9.66
N LEU A 263 -8.90 9.25 -8.69
CA LEU A 263 -9.55 7.96 -8.44
C LEU A 263 -10.41 7.51 -9.63
N LEU A 264 -11.24 8.41 -10.16
CA LEU A 264 -12.13 8.14 -11.30
C LEU A 264 -11.32 7.89 -12.58
N LEU A 265 -10.31 8.72 -12.84
CA LEU A 265 -9.42 8.60 -14.00
C LEU A 265 -8.62 7.29 -13.95
N GLU A 266 -8.04 6.92 -12.81
CA GLU A 266 -7.33 5.65 -12.62
C GLU A 266 -8.24 4.45 -12.93
N SER A 267 -9.45 4.43 -12.33
CA SER A 267 -10.43 3.36 -12.53
C SER A 267 -10.79 3.19 -14.01
N ARG A 268 -11.11 4.30 -14.70
CA ARG A 268 -11.46 4.29 -16.12
C ARG A 268 -10.31 3.81 -17.01
N LEU A 269 -9.10 4.34 -16.83
CA LEU A 269 -7.93 3.95 -17.64
C LEU A 269 -7.55 2.49 -17.45
N ILE A 270 -7.70 1.94 -16.24
CA ILE A 270 -7.46 0.51 -16.00
C ILE A 270 -8.47 -0.35 -16.76
N LYS A 271 -9.75 0.05 -16.78
CA LYS A 271 -10.81 -0.67 -17.49
C LYS A 271 -10.66 -0.56 -19.01
N GLU A 272 -10.27 0.60 -19.50
CA GLU A 272 -10.03 0.86 -20.92
C GLU A 272 -8.81 0.07 -21.43
N TYR A 273 -7.64 0.24 -20.79
CA TYR A 273 -6.38 -0.29 -21.32
C TYR A 273 -5.96 -1.66 -20.80
N GLN A 274 -6.62 -2.18 -19.75
CA GLN A 274 -6.31 -3.48 -19.16
C GLN A 274 -4.80 -3.73 -18.85
N PRO A 275 -4.09 -2.82 -18.14
CA PRO A 275 -2.63 -2.85 -18.00
C PRO A 275 -2.11 -4.13 -17.36
N ILE A 276 -0.99 -4.71 -17.83
CA ILE A 276 -0.47 -6.06 -17.48
C ILE A 276 -0.38 -6.36 -15.98
N HIS A 277 -0.19 -5.37 -15.10
CA HIS A 277 -0.06 -5.55 -13.65
C HIS A 277 -1.23 -5.04 -12.77
N ASN A 278 -2.18 -4.26 -13.28
CA ASN A 278 -3.43 -3.90 -12.58
C ASN A 278 -4.46 -5.05 -12.48
N ARG A 279 -4.14 -6.17 -11.83
CA ARG A 279 -4.99 -7.39 -11.86
C ARG A 279 -6.36 -7.23 -11.17
N GLN A 280 -6.47 -6.40 -10.14
CA GLN A 280 -7.68 -6.30 -9.31
C GLN A 280 -8.83 -5.48 -9.93
N LEU A 281 -8.50 -4.51 -10.78
CA LEU A 281 -9.44 -3.52 -11.34
C LEU A 281 -9.80 -3.81 -12.80
N ARG A 282 -9.28 -4.91 -13.37
CA ARG A 282 -9.32 -5.15 -14.81
C ARG A 282 -10.70 -5.55 -15.35
N ARG A 283 -11.58 -6.20 -14.61
CA ARG A 283 -12.95 -6.50 -15.09
C ARG A 283 -13.78 -6.95 -13.91
N GLU A 284 -14.68 -6.11 -13.42
CA GLU A 284 -15.77 -6.57 -12.54
C GLU A 284 -16.88 -7.12 -13.43
N ARG A 285 -16.70 -8.34 -13.93
CA ARG A 285 -17.79 -9.01 -14.64
C ARG A 285 -18.77 -9.56 -13.61
N GLN A 286 -19.98 -8.99 -13.64
CA GLN A 286 -21.19 -9.43 -12.94
C GLN A 286 -21.07 -9.37 -11.41
N LEU A 287 -21.19 -8.15 -10.88
CA LEU A 287 -21.51 -7.98 -9.47
C LEU A 287 -22.86 -8.64 -9.17
N CYS A 288 -22.98 -9.16 -7.96
CA CYS A 288 -24.25 -9.63 -7.43
C CYS A 288 -24.55 -9.01 -6.07
N ALA A 289 -25.83 -8.89 -5.77
CA ALA A 289 -26.36 -8.32 -4.54
C ALA A 289 -27.49 -9.21 -4.01
N TRP A 290 -27.78 -9.10 -2.71
CA TRP A 290 -28.94 -9.75 -2.10
C TRP A 290 -30.15 -8.82 -2.17
N GLN A 291 -31.20 -9.25 -2.87
CA GLN A 291 -32.53 -8.66 -2.77
C GLN A 291 -33.28 -9.31 -1.62
N VAL A 292 -33.66 -8.55 -0.60
CA VAL A 292 -34.51 -9.03 0.50
C VAL A 292 -35.98 -8.80 0.12
N SER A 293 -36.82 -9.81 0.33
CA SER A 293 -38.27 -9.73 0.16
C SER A 293 -38.89 -8.76 1.18
N SER A 294 -39.87 -7.97 0.76
CA SER A 294 -40.69 -7.15 1.65
C SER A 294 -41.74 -7.96 2.41
N ASP A 295 -42.05 -9.18 1.96
CA ASP A 295 -42.91 -10.13 2.67
C ASP A 295 -42.06 -11.02 3.61
N PRO A 296 -42.25 -10.93 4.94
CA PRO A 296 -41.57 -11.77 5.94
C PRO A 296 -41.84 -13.28 5.77
N ASN A 297 -42.89 -13.66 5.05
CA ASN A 297 -43.26 -15.06 4.84
C ASN A 297 -42.67 -15.65 3.54
N ALA A 298 -42.00 -14.83 2.73
CA ALA A 298 -41.42 -15.27 1.47
C ALA A 298 -40.36 -16.37 1.67
N LYS A 299 -40.32 -17.32 0.73
CA LYS A 299 -39.37 -18.44 0.72
C LYS A 299 -38.80 -18.62 -0.69
N PRO A 300 -37.53 -18.26 -0.95
CA PRO A 300 -36.56 -17.70 0.01
C PRO A 300 -36.83 -16.22 0.34
N LEU A 301 -36.39 -15.78 1.51
CA LEU A 301 -36.42 -14.38 1.95
C LEU A 301 -35.42 -13.50 1.22
N VAL A 302 -34.34 -14.09 0.71
CA VAL A 302 -33.30 -13.39 -0.03
C VAL A 302 -33.09 -14.05 -1.39
N THR A 303 -32.99 -13.22 -2.42
CA THR A 303 -32.67 -13.67 -3.78
C THR A 303 -31.39 -13.00 -4.23
N LEU A 304 -30.48 -13.79 -4.82
CA LEU A 304 -29.27 -13.23 -5.39
C LEU A 304 -29.58 -12.67 -6.77
N ILE A 305 -29.43 -11.35 -6.94
CA ILE A 305 -29.64 -10.65 -8.20
C ILE A 305 -28.31 -10.20 -8.80
N ASN A 306 -28.22 -10.13 -10.13
CA ASN A 306 -27.03 -9.65 -10.82
C ASN A 306 -27.16 -8.16 -11.16
N ASP A 307 -26.05 -7.54 -11.52
CA ASP A 307 -25.97 -6.13 -11.95
C ASP A 307 -27.03 -5.71 -12.99
N SER A 308 -27.37 -6.60 -13.94
CA SER A 308 -28.41 -6.35 -14.96
C SER A 308 -29.83 -6.25 -14.41
N ASP A 309 -30.06 -6.83 -13.22
CA ASP A 309 -31.37 -6.99 -12.61
C ASP A 309 -31.57 -5.97 -11.48
N ILE A 310 -30.54 -5.19 -11.15
CA ILE A 310 -30.59 -4.16 -10.10
C ILE A 310 -31.08 -2.85 -10.72
N ASP A 311 -32.27 -2.42 -10.29
CA ASP A 311 -32.65 -1.02 -10.47
C ASP A 311 -31.92 -0.15 -9.44
N TRP A 312 -30.76 0.36 -9.85
CA TRP A 312 -29.92 1.24 -9.04
C TRP A 312 -30.61 2.56 -8.65
N ARG A 313 -31.74 2.91 -9.27
CA ARG A 313 -32.53 4.12 -8.95
C ARG A 313 -33.34 3.94 -7.68
N ALA A 314 -33.96 2.77 -7.50
CA ALA A 314 -34.76 2.46 -6.33
C ALA A 314 -33.91 1.80 -5.24
N ALA A 315 -33.06 0.83 -5.61
CA ALA A 315 -32.20 0.02 -4.72
C ALA A 315 -32.88 -0.44 -3.41
N ASP A 316 -34.21 -0.53 -3.39
CA ASP A 316 -34.97 -0.85 -2.19
C ASP A 316 -34.73 -2.30 -1.81
N ASN A 317 -34.31 -2.51 -0.57
CA ASN A 317 -33.97 -3.83 -0.03
C ASN A 317 -32.85 -4.57 -0.80
N VAL A 318 -31.95 -3.83 -1.46
CA VAL A 318 -30.73 -4.39 -2.06
C VAL A 318 -29.55 -4.24 -1.12
N TYR A 319 -28.85 -5.35 -0.86
CA TYR A 319 -27.77 -5.43 0.11
C TYR A 319 -26.50 -6.03 -0.49
N GLY A 320 -25.43 -5.24 -0.41
CA GLY A 320 -24.07 -5.62 -0.75
C GLY A 320 -23.78 -5.55 -2.25
N THR A 321 -22.48 -5.60 -2.56
CA THR A 321 -21.97 -5.66 -3.93
C THR A 321 -20.80 -6.66 -3.96
N PHE A 322 -21.11 -7.91 -4.26
CA PHE A 322 -20.19 -9.03 -4.19
C PHE A 322 -19.59 -9.33 -5.57
N LYS A 323 -18.32 -9.75 -5.61
CA LYS A 323 -17.62 -10.07 -6.86
C LYS A 323 -18.03 -11.41 -7.44
N THR A 324 -18.55 -12.31 -6.61
CA THR A 324 -18.95 -13.66 -6.99
C THR A 324 -20.12 -14.12 -6.13
N LYS A 325 -20.94 -15.02 -6.67
CA LYS A 325 -21.97 -15.74 -5.92
C LYS A 325 -21.40 -16.43 -4.67
N ARG A 326 -20.20 -17.02 -4.78
CA ARG A 326 -19.51 -17.66 -3.66
C ARG A 326 -19.27 -16.68 -2.51
N GLN A 327 -18.73 -15.50 -2.81
CA GLN A 327 -18.50 -14.46 -1.81
C GLN A 327 -19.82 -14.00 -1.16
N ALA A 328 -20.87 -13.79 -1.95
CA ALA A 328 -22.18 -13.37 -1.44
C ALA A 328 -22.77 -14.40 -0.47
N VAL A 329 -22.67 -15.69 -0.81
CA VAL A 329 -23.13 -16.80 0.02
C VAL A 329 -22.27 -16.98 1.27
N GLU A 330 -20.94 -16.87 1.18
CA GLU A 330 -20.03 -16.92 2.34
C GLU A 330 -20.36 -15.83 3.38
N VAL A 331 -20.64 -14.61 2.93
CA VAL A 331 -21.07 -13.51 3.80
C VAL A 331 -22.44 -13.80 4.42
N LEU A 332 -23.41 -14.28 3.62
CA LEU A 332 -24.75 -14.60 4.12
C LEU A 332 -24.72 -15.73 5.16
N ASN A 333 -23.93 -16.79 4.94
CA ASN A 333 -23.73 -17.87 5.92
C ASN A 333 -23.17 -17.32 7.24
N LYS A 334 -22.14 -16.47 7.18
CA LYS A 334 -21.56 -15.87 8.38
C LYS A 334 -22.59 -15.03 9.15
N LEU A 335 -23.39 -14.23 8.45
CA LEU A 335 -24.47 -13.46 9.06
C LEU A 335 -25.56 -14.38 9.65
N ALA A 336 -25.85 -15.50 8.98
CA ALA A 336 -26.82 -16.47 9.48
C ALA A 336 -26.37 -17.09 10.81
N ASP A 337 -25.11 -17.49 10.92
CA ASP A 337 -24.53 -18.00 12.16
C ASP A 337 -24.49 -16.93 13.26
N GLU A 338 -23.97 -15.74 12.95
CA GLU A 338 -23.77 -14.65 13.94
C GLU A 338 -25.09 -14.11 14.50
N TYR A 339 -26.11 -13.97 13.66
CA TYR A 339 -27.42 -13.45 14.06
C TYR A 339 -28.43 -14.57 14.36
N GLY A 340 -28.06 -15.83 14.21
CA GLY A 340 -28.90 -17.01 14.41
C GLY A 340 -30.14 -17.08 13.52
N LEU A 341 -29.95 -16.82 12.22
CA LEU A 341 -30.99 -16.83 11.20
C LEU A 341 -31.26 -18.25 10.69
N CYS A 342 -32.46 -18.49 10.16
CA CYS A 342 -32.84 -19.77 9.59
C CYS A 342 -32.35 -19.95 8.15
N ASP A 343 -31.43 -20.89 7.93
CA ASP A 343 -30.86 -21.22 6.61
C ASP A 343 -31.91 -21.56 5.55
N LYS A 344 -32.99 -22.24 5.94
CA LYS A 344 -34.11 -22.55 5.04
C LYS A 344 -34.88 -21.31 4.61
N ALA A 345 -35.08 -20.37 5.53
CA ALA A 345 -35.74 -19.11 5.20
C ALA A 345 -34.87 -18.25 4.29
N LEU A 346 -33.55 -18.27 4.49
CA LEU A 346 -32.58 -17.59 3.61
C LEU A 346 -32.36 -18.30 2.26
N GLY A 347 -32.88 -19.52 2.07
CA GLY A 347 -32.66 -20.32 0.87
C GLY A 347 -31.24 -20.94 0.76
N LEU A 348 -30.48 -20.94 1.86
CA LEU A 348 -29.16 -21.58 1.96
C LEU A 348 -29.29 -23.11 2.04
N GLU A 349 -30.38 -23.60 2.65
CA GLU A 349 -30.70 -25.02 2.77
C GLU A 349 -32.05 -25.34 2.10
N LYS A 350 -32.17 -26.50 1.46
CA LYS A 350 -33.41 -27.01 0.84
C LYS A 350 -33.91 -28.25 1.58
N GLY A 351 -35.22 -28.52 1.50
CA GLY A 351 -35.83 -29.75 2.01
C GLY A 351 -36.91 -29.53 3.07
N ALA A 352 -37.60 -30.60 3.46
CA ALA A 352 -38.64 -30.58 4.50
C ALA A 352 -38.04 -30.62 5.92
N GLY A 353 -38.82 -30.21 6.93
CA GLY A 353 -38.42 -30.23 8.34
C GLY A 353 -37.57 -29.03 8.80
N VAL A 354 -36.93 -29.15 9.97
CA VAL A 354 -36.06 -28.10 10.55
C VAL A 354 -34.72 -27.97 9.81
N CYS A 355 -34.07 -26.81 9.87
CA CYS A 355 -32.75 -26.60 9.27
C CYS A 355 -31.62 -27.19 10.14
N PHE A 356 -30.48 -27.47 9.51
CA PHE A 356 -29.30 -28.01 10.19
C PHE A 356 -28.76 -27.06 11.25
N ALA A 357 -28.71 -25.75 10.98
CA ALA A 357 -28.33 -24.74 11.96
C ALA A 357 -29.21 -24.77 13.22
N HIS A 358 -30.49 -25.15 13.11
CA HIS A 358 -31.35 -25.29 14.29
C HIS A 358 -31.02 -26.54 15.11
N GLN A 359 -30.69 -27.66 14.45
CA GLN A 359 -30.24 -28.88 15.14
C GLN A 359 -28.97 -28.63 15.96
N LEU A 360 -28.09 -27.76 15.45
CA LEU A 360 -26.87 -27.30 16.14
C LEU A 360 -27.11 -26.15 17.14
N LYS A 361 -28.36 -25.72 17.35
CA LYS A 361 -28.74 -24.58 18.22
C LYS A 361 -28.16 -23.22 17.79
N HIS A 362 -27.77 -23.07 16.53
CA HIS A 362 -27.32 -21.80 15.97
C HIS A 362 -28.48 -20.98 15.37
N CYS A 363 -29.60 -21.61 14.99
CA CYS A 363 -30.81 -20.92 14.50
C CYS A 363 -31.90 -20.84 15.59
N LYS A 364 -32.56 -19.67 15.70
CA LYS A 364 -33.68 -19.44 16.65
C LYS A 364 -35.02 -20.13 16.30
N GLY A 365 -35.05 -20.92 15.23
CA GLY A 365 -36.12 -21.90 15.03
C GLY A 365 -37.34 -21.40 14.27
N LEU A 366 -37.21 -20.44 13.34
CA LEU A 366 -38.31 -20.06 12.42
C LEU A 366 -38.90 -21.29 11.70
N CYS A 367 -38.08 -22.18 11.16
CA CYS A 367 -38.55 -23.42 10.50
C CYS A 367 -39.16 -24.45 11.47
N ALA A 368 -38.93 -24.28 12.78
CA ALA A 368 -39.46 -25.15 13.84
C ALA A 368 -40.71 -24.55 14.49
N GLY A 369 -41.18 -23.38 14.03
CA GLY A 369 -42.32 -22.66 14.63
C GLY A 369 -42.02 -22.01 15.99
N GLN A 370 -40.74 -21.86 16.35
CA GLN A 370 -40.31 -21.27 17.64
C GLN A 370 -40.09 -19.76 17.56
N GLU A 371 -40.13 -19.19 16.35
CA GLU A 371 -39.95 -17.78 16.08
C GLU A 371 -40.95 -17.34 15.00
N SER A 372 -41.48 -16.12 15.10
CA SER A 372 -42.37 -15.55 14.07
C SER A 372 -41.58 -15.07 12.84
N ALA A 373 -42.25 -15.03 11.68
CA ALA A 373 -41.66 -14.56 10.43
C ALA A 373 -41.15 -13.12 10.53
N GLU A 374 -41.89 -12.24 11.20
CA GLU A 374 -41.57 -10.82 11.37
C GLU A 374 -40.32 -10.62 12.25
N SER A 375 -40.21 -11.36 13.35
CA SER A 375 -39.04 -11.33 14.24
C SER A 375 -37.78 -11.76 13.49
N HIS A 376 -37.87 -12.86 12.74
CA HIS A 376 -36.75 -13.35 11.94
C HIS A 376 -36.36 -12.34 10.85
N TRP A 377 -37.35 -11.76 10.16
CA TRP A 377 -37.13 -10.79 9.10
C TRP A 377 -36.47 -9.50 9.60
N LEU A 378 -36.90 -8.93 10.73
CA LEU A 378 -36.28 -7.73 11.31
C LEU A 378 -34.80 -7.98 11.67
N ARG A 379 -34.48 -9.18 12.15
CA ARG A 379 -33.12 -9.57 12.48
C ARG A 379 -32.25 -9.79 11.25
N LEU A 380 -32.83 -10.32 10.16
CA LEU A 380 -32.17 -10.37 8.86
C LEU A 380 -31.84 -8.94 8.37
N LEU A 381 -32.78 -8.00 8.45
CA LEU A 381 -32.52 -6.60 8.08
C LEU A 381 -31.42 -5.96 8.95
N THR A 382 -31.42 -6.26 10.25
CA THR A 382 -30.39 -5.80 11.18
C THR A 382 -29.02 -6.36 10.79
N ALA A 383 -28.93 -7.66 10.50
CA ALA A 383 -27.70 -8.32 10.06
C ALA A 383 -27.16 -7.73 8.75
N LEU A 384 -28.05 -7.38 7.82
CA LEU A 384 -27.69 -6.83 6.52
C LEU A 384 -27.49 -5.31 6.51
N SER A 385 -27.79 -4.59 7.60
CA SER A 385 -27.77 -3.11 7.65
C SER A 385 -26.46 -2.49 7.14
N HIS A 386 -25.30 -3.05 7.50
CA HIS A 386 -23.97 -2.60 7.05
C HIS A 386 -23.71 -2.80 5.56
N TYR A 387 -24.52 -3.62 4.89
CA TYR A 387 -24.44 -3.90 3.47
C TYR A 387 -25.51 -3.14 2.67
N LYS A 388 -26.40 -2.36 3.32
CA LYS A 388 -27.47 -1.66 2.62
C LYS A 388 -26.90 -0.68 1.59
N LEU A 389 -27.35 -0.80 0.35
CA LEU A 389 -27.03 0.17 -0.68
C LEU A 389 -27.90 1.41 -0.50
N LEU A 390 -27.30 2.58 -0.59
CA LEU A 390 -28.03 3.84 -0.47
C LEU A 390 -28.74 4.12 -1.79
N ALA A 391 -30.04 4.39 -1.71
CA ALA A 391 -30.77 4.98 -2.83
C ALA A 391 -30.14 6.33 -3.19
N TRP A 392 -30.24 6.71 -4.48
CA TRP A 392 -29.74 8.01 -4.94
C TRP A 392 -30.50 9.13 -4.22
N PRO A 393 -29.85 9.94 -3.36
CA PRO A 393 -30.57 10.85 -2.47
C PRO A 393 -30.91 12.20 -3.12
N TYR A 394 -30.56 12.39 -4.40
CA TYR A 394 -30.71 13.65 -5.12
C TYR A 394 -31.81 13.54 -6.19
N ALA A 395 -32.55 14.62 -6.42
CA ALA A 395 -33.64 14.65 -7.41
C ALA A 395 -33.14 14.57 -8.87
N GLY A 396 -31.86 14.82 -9.11
CA GLY A 396 -31.25 14.83 -10.44
C GLY A 396 -29.73 14.63 -10.37
N ARG A 397 -29.04 15.14 -11.38
CA ARG A 397 -27.57 15.07 -11.48
C ARG A 397 -26.93 15.95 -10.42
N ILE A 398 -25.75 15.54 -9.97
CA ILE A 398 -24.90 16.36 -9.11
C ILE A 398 -23.52 16.51 -9.73
N GLY A 399 -22.86 17.62 -9.43
CA GLY A 399 -21.44 17.85 -9.68
C GLY A 399 -20.68 17.88 -8.35
N ILE A 400 -19.50 17.28 -8.31
CA ILE A 400 -18.52 17.52 -7.25
C ILE A 400 -17.39 18.34 -7.84
N ARG A 401 -17.17 19.53 -7.29
CA ARG A 401 -16.11 20.42 -7.74
C ARG A 401 -14.80 20.09 -7.03
N GLU A 402 -13.73 19.92 -7.80
CA GLU A 402 -12.36 19.90 -7.30
C GLU A 402 -11.56 21.03 -7.95
N HIS A 403 -10.62 21.60 -7.18
CA HIS A 403 -9.72 22.63 -7.65
C HIS A 403 -8.29 22.32 -7.21
N ASN A 404 -7.38 22.39 -8.17
CA ASN A 404 -5.96 22.24 -7.96
C ASN A 404 -5.30 23.62 -7.99
N PRO A 405 -4.85 24.14 -6.84
CA PRO A 405 -4.28 25.48 -6.75
C PRO A 405 -2.91 25.60 -7.41
N ASP A 406 -2.14 24.51 -7.49
CA ASP A 406 -0.78 24.52 -8.03
C ASP A 406 -0.75 24.67 -9.56
N TYR A 407 -1.81 24.25 -10.23
CA TYR A 407 -1.95 24.28 -11.69
C TYR A 407 -3.13 25.12 -12.18
N ASP A 408 -3.90 25.72 -11.27
CA ASP A 408 -5.13 26.46 -11.55
C ASP A 408 -6.13 25.67 -12.41
N ILE A 409 -6.28 24.38 -12.10
CA ILE A 409 -7.20 23.48 -12.82
C ILE A 409 -8.41 23.23 -11.94
N THR A 410 -9.59 23.51 -12.47
CA THR A 410 -10.87 23.20 -11.83
C THR A 410 -11.62 22.21 -12.70
N GLU A 411 -12.17 21.16 -12.09
CA GLU A 411 -13.11 20.27 -12.78
C GLU A 411 -14.34 20.03 -11.90
N ILE A 412 -15.46 19.77 -12.56
CA ILE A 412 -16.71 19.32 -11.96
C ILE A 412 -16.93 17.88 -12.40
N HIS A 413 -16.89 16.95 -11.44
CA HIS A 413 -17.16 15.54 -11.66
C HIS A 413 -18.66 15.29 -11.54
N VAL A 414 -19.29 14.91 -12.65
CA VAL A 414 -20.74 14.82 -12.76
C VAL A 414 -21.21 13.39 -12.53
N PHE A 415 -22.21 13.24 -11.69
CA PHE A 415 -22.80 11.97 -11.31
C PHE A 415 -24.32 11.99 -11.44
N ASP A 416 -24.87 10.85 -11.82
CA ASP A 416 -26.31 10.58 -11.82
C ASP A 416 -26.52 9.13 -11.41
N GLN A 417 -27.40 8.89 -10.43
CA GLN A 417 -27.76 7.55 -9.97
C GLN A 417 -26.53 6.65 -9.69
N TRP A 418 -25.55 7.19 -8.97
CA TRP A 418 -24.27 6.55 -8.63
C TRP A 418 -23.31 6.26 -9.80
N CYS A 419 -23.66 6.69 -11.01
CA CYS A 419 -22.82 6.55 -12.19
C CYS A 419 -22.04 7.85 -12.45
N HIS A 420 -20.75 7.71 -12.80
CA HIS A 420 -19.93 8.85 -13.23
C HIS A 420 -20.18 9.13 -14.72
N LEU A 421 -20.75 10.29 -15.03
CA LEU A 421 -21.07 10.71 -16.39
C LEU A 421 -19.85 11.34 -17.10
N GLY A 422 -18.96 11.99 -16.33
CA GLY A 422 -17.74 12.60 -16.85
C GLY A 422 -17.22 13.71 -15.95
N SER A 423 -16.13 14.34 -16.38
CA SER A 423 -15.52 15.49 -15.72
C SER A 423 -15.49 16.63 -16.71
N VAL A 424 -15.97 17.81 -16.32
CA VAL A 424 -16.01 19.01 -17.16
C VAL A 424 -15.26 20.16 -16.51
N LYS A 425 -14.72 21.08 -17.29
CA LYS A 425 -13.99 22.24 -16.76
C LYS A 425 -14.91 23.37 -16.33
N ASP A 426 -16.04 23.49 -17.01
CA ASP A 426 -17.05 24.50 -16.73
C ASP A 426 -18.48 23.95 -16.92
N HIS A 427 -19.47 24.78 -16.60
CA HIS A 427 -20.89 24.41 -16.70
C HIS A 427 -21.38 24.34 -18.15
N GLN A 428 -20.67 24.91 -19.14
CA GLN A 428 -21.08 24.92 -20.53
C GLN A 428 -20.81 23.56 -21.19
N GLU A 429 -19.72 22.89 -20.79
CA GLU A 429 -19.38 21.53 -21.22
C GLU A 429 -20.34 20.44 -20.69
N LEU A 430 -21.25 20.76 -19.75
CA LEU A 430 -22.24 19.82 -19.20
C LEU A 430 -23.19 19.23 -20.25
N ALA A 431 -23.48 20.00 -21.30
CA ALA A 431 -24.38 19.58 -22.38
C ALA A 431 -23.78 18.45 -23.24
N GLU A 432 -22.46 18.27 -23.22
CA GLU A 432 -21.74 17.30 -24.03
C GLU A 432 -21.60 15.92 -23.34
N LEU A 433 -21.96 15.83 -22.06
CA LEU A 433 -21.87 14.58 -21.31
C LEU A 433 -22.94 13.58 -21.75
N SER A 434 -22.48 12.41 -22.22
CA SER A 434 -23.35 11.30 -22.59
C SER A 434 -24.20 10.83 -21.40
N ALA A 435 -25.49 10.56 -21.67
CA ALA A 435 -26.41 9.99 -20.69
C ALA A 435 -26.11 8.51 -20.36
N SER A 436 -25.27 7.82 -21.13
CA SER A 436 -25.00 6.39 -20.91
C SER A 436 -23.78 6.18 -20.02
N SER A 437 -23.98 6.08 -18.72
CA SER A 437 -23.00 5.46 -17.82
C SER A 437 -23.67 4.35 -17.03
N CYS A 438 -22.97 3.23 -16.87
CA CYS A 438 -23.43 2.11 -16.07
C CYS A 438 -22.93 2.26 -14.63
N PHE A 439 -23.65 1.63 -13.69
CA PHE A 439 -23.21 1.58 -12.30
C PHE A 439 -21.83 0.92 -12.22
N ASP A 440 -20.96 1.52 -11.41
CA ASP A 440 -19.65 0.98 -11.12
C ASP A 440 -19.39 1.02 -9.62
N ARG A 441 -19.06 -0.14 -9.04
CA ARG A 441 -18.91 -0.25 -7.59
C ARG A 441 -17.77 0.59 -7.04
N ASP A 442 -16.66 0.69 -7.77
CA ASP A 442 -15.54 1.51 -7.33
C ASP A 442 -15.94 2.99 -7.34
N THR A 443 -16.62 3.44 -8.40
CA THR A 443 -17.21 4.78 -8.49
C THR A 443 -18.20 5.06 -7.34
N TYR A 444 -19.13 4.14 -7.06
CA TYR A 444 -20.05 4.24 -5.92
C TYR A 444 -19.31 4.41 -4.59
N ARG A 445 -18.28 3.58 -4.35
CA ARG A 445 -17.47 3.65 -3.12
C ARG A 445 -16.69 4.95 -3.02
N TYR A 446 -16.11 5.43 -4.12
CA TYR A 446 -15.40 6.70 -4.15
C TYR A 446 -16.36 7.84 -3.86
N LEU A 447 -17.49 7.91 -4.56
CA LEU A 447 -18.49 8.96 -4.36
C LEU A 447 -19.01 8.97 -2.92
N LEU A 448 -19.40 7.82 -2.36
CA LEU A 448 -19.84 7.72 -0.96
C LEU A 448 -18.78 8.22 0.03
N LYS A 449 -17.51 7.82 -0.17
CA LYS A 449 -16.41 8.27 0.68
C LYS A 449 -16.27 9.79 0.66
N PHE A 450 -16.49 10.42 -0.49
CA PHE A 450 -16.39 11.87 -0.65
C PHE A 450 -17.63 12.61 -0.11
N LEU A 451 -18.85 12.13 -0.38
CA LEU A 451 -20.07 12.72 0.15
C LEU A 451 -20.12 12.75 1.69
N ASN A 452 -19.44 11.81 2.34
CA ASN A 452 -19.32 11.77 3.80
C ASN A 452 -18.25 12.73 4.38
N ARG A 453 -17.50 13.46 3.55
CA ARG A 453 -16.53 14.48 4.00
C ARG A 453 -17.25 15.81 4.26
N LYS A 454 -16.82 16.55 5.27
CA LYS A 454 -17.44 17.84 5.66
C LYS A 454 -17.22 18.99 4.66
N GLU A 455 -16.23 18.87 3.78
CA GLU A 455 -15.72 19.98 2.96
C GLU A 455 -16.01 19.82 1.45
N VAL A 456 -16.88 18.87 1.06
CA VAL A 456 -17.16 18.62 -0.36
C VAL A 456 -18.27 19.54 -0.85
N GLU A 457 -17.96 20.37 -1.85
CA GLU A 457 -18.92 21.21 -2.54
C GLU A 457 -19.74 20.36 -3.52
N VAL A 458 -21.01 20.10 -3.17
CA VAL A 458 -21.98 19.41 -4.02
C VAL A 458 -22.80 20.44 -4.78
N ILE A 459 -22.70 20.44 -6.09
CA ILE A 459 -23.46 21.29 -7.00
C ILE A 459 -24.65 20.48 -7.50
N VAL A 460 -25.87 20.90 -7.20
CA VAL A 460 -27.07 20.28 -7.80
C VAL A 460 -27.22 20.81 -9.21
N LEU A 461 -27.19 19.91 -10.20
CA LEU A 461 -27.32 20.27 -11.60
C LEU A 461 -28.78 20.04 -12.00
N HIS A 462 -29.51 21.15 -12.16
CA HIS A 462 -30.85 21.11 -12.74
C HIS A 462 -30.72 20.81 -14.24
N GLY A 463 -31.36 19.72 -14.67
CA GLY A 463 -31.36 19.27 -16.06
C GLY A 463 -32.18 20.15 -17.00
#